data_AF-A0A5N7C832-F1
#
_entry.id   AF-A0A5N7C832-F1
#
_cell.length_a   1.000
_cell.length_b   1.000
_cell.length_c   1.000
_cell.angle_alpha   90.00
_cell.angle_beta   90.00
_cell.angle_gamma   90.00
#
_symmetry.space_group_name_H-M   'P 1'
#
loop_
_entity.id
_entity.type
_entity.pdbx_description
1 polymer ?
#
loop_
_entity_poly.entity_id
_entity_poly.type
_entity_poly.pdbx_seq_one_letter_code
_entity_poly.pdbx_strand_id
1 'polypeptide(L)'
;MPVGIMQILNNTDTDVTYHNRESGYKTFVKRKTNKHQAENLIPSSPAKDDTLPWYDSERDDKHIDIKVGAREIRLSEHNASFLFSKAKGAKISLGKLSNGEKYVVRFDDTWRPNKKKGLAVTIYIYNSHLQPAGDSIDEKALDNVKANVAMIPLAL
;
A
#
# COMPACT_ATOMS: atom_id res chain seq x y z
N MET A 1 20.87 -2.83 -2.67
CA MET A 1 20.11 -1.83 -3.44
C MET A 1 18.82 -1.55 -2.68
N PRO A 2 18.43 -0.27 -2.53
CA PRO A 2 17.19 0.08 -1.83
C PRO A 2 15.98 -0.55 -2.51
N VAL A 3 14.95 -0.84 -1.72
CA VAL A 3 13.64 -1.28 -2.19
C VAL A 3 12.71 -0.07 -2.34
N GLY A 4 11.78 -0.13 -3.28
CA GLY A 4 10.90 1.01 -3.61
C GLY A 4 9.43 0.65 -3.64
N ILE A 5 8.57 1.60 -3.24
CA ILE A 5 7.14 1.56 -3.52
C ILE A 5 6.91 2.28 -4.84
N MET A 6 6.48 1.55 -5.85
CA MET A 6 6.22 2.08 -7.19
C MET A 6 4.85 2.71 -7.31
N GLN A 7 3.87 2.13 -6.62
CA GLN A 7 2.48 2.48 -6.85
C GLN A 7 1.61 2.12 -5.65
N ILE A 8 0.57 2.93 -5.44
CA ILE A 8 -0.50 2.68 -4.48
C ILE A 8 -1.78 2.40 -5.25
N LEU A 9 -2.46 1.30 -4.91
CA LEU A 9 -3.74 0.90 -5.46
C LEU A 9 -4.83 1.00 -4.39
N ASN A 10 -5.97 1.59 -4.73
CA ASN A 10 -7.07 1.81 -3.81
C ASN A 10 -8.33 1.09 -4.27
N ASN A 11 -8.51 -0.14 -3.79
CA ASN A 11 -9.71 -0.93 -4.00
C ASN A 11 -10.73 -0.76 -2.84
N THR A 12 -10.74 0.40 -2.19
CA THR A 12 -11.67 0.72 -1.09
C THR A 12 -12.70 1.77 -1.51
N ASP A 13 -13.78 1.91 -0.73
CA ASP A 13 -14.78 2.96 -0.89
C ASP A 13 -14.40 4.30 -0.24
N THR A 14 -13.16 4.42 0.23
CA THR A 14 -12.57 5.64 0.82
C THR A 14 -11.34 6.10 0.06
N ASP A 15 -11.02 7.39 0.17
CA ASP A 15 -9.82 7.92 -0.48
C ASP A 15 -8.56 7.54 0.31
N VAL A 16 -7.43 7.42 -0.41
CA VAL A 16 -6.12 7.09 0.16
C VAL A 16 -5.15 8.26 -0.01
N THR A 17 -4.52 8.68 1.08
CA THR A 17 -3.39 9.61 1.05
C THR A 17 -2.10 8.86 1.33
N TYR A 18 -1.05 9.18 0.60
CA TYR A 18 0.30 8.66 0.80
C TYR A 18 1.28 9.82 0.96
N HIS A 19 2.15 9.74 1.95
CA HIS A 19 3.23 10.70 2.16
C HIS A 19 4.47 10.01 2.71
N ASN A 20 5.50 9.89 1.87
CA ASN A 20 6.81 9.46 2.32
C ASN A 20 7.53 10.64 2.99
N ARG A 21 7.78 10.51 4.29
CA ARG A 21 8.42 11.57 5.09
C ARG A 21 9.91 11.73 4.78
N GLU A 22 10.57 10.67 4.32
CA GLU A 22 11.99 10.70 3.99
C GLU A 22 12.25 11.32 2.61
N SER A 23 11.48 10.92 1.58
CA SER A 23 11.63 11.46 0.22
C SER A 23 10.83 12.74 -0.03
N GLY A 24 9.85 13.04 0.83
CA GLY A 24 8.90 14.13 0.66
C GLY A 24 7.81 13.87 -0.40
N TYR A 25 7.80 12.69 -1.03
CA TYR A 25 6.80 12.37 -2.05
C TYR A 25 5.40 12.25 -1.45
N LYS A 26 4.42 12.86 -2.12
CA LYS A 26 3.01 12.85 -1.74
C LYS A 26 2.16 12.46 -2.94
N THR A 27 1.14 11.65 -2.67
CA THR A 27 0.12 11.36 -3.67
C THR A 27 -1.22 11.08 -3.00
N PHE A 28 -2.27 11.14 -3.81
CA PHE A 28 -3.64 10.91 -3.41
C PHE A 28 -4.30 9.99 -4.43
N VAL A 29 -4.93 8.93 -3.95
CA VAL A 29 -5.63 7.95 -4.79
C VAL A 29 -7.10 7.96 -4.41
N LYS A 30 -7.95 8.31 -5.39
CA LYS A 30 -9.41 8.36 -5.21
C LYS A 30 -9.96 7.00 -4.82
N ARG A 31 -11.07 7.00 -4.08
CA ARG A 31 -11.88 5.81 -3.81
C ARG A 31 -12.32 5.11 -5.10
N LYS A 32 -12.53 3.80 -5.02
CA LYS A 32 -13.17 3.03 -6.08
C LYS A 32 -14.63 3.45 -6.21
N THR A 33 -15.08 3.61 -7.45
CA THR A 33 -16.47 3.99 -7.78
C THR A 33 -17.17 2.86 -8.51
N ASN A 34 -18.49 2.95 -8.66
CA ASN A 34 -19.26 1.96 -9.42
C ASN A 34 -18.78 1.82 -10.88
N LYS A 35 -18.31 2.90 -11.49
CA LYS A 35 -17.72 2.87 -12.84
C LYS A 35 -16.46 2.00 -12.86
N HIS A 36 -15.54 2.24 -11.92
CA HIS A 36 -14.34 1.42 -11.79
C HIS A 36 -14.68 -0.06 -11.57
N GLN A 37 -15.69 -0.35 -10.75
CA GLN A 37 -16.15 -1.73 -10.53
C GLN A 37 -16.71 -2.37 -11.81
N ALA A 38 -17.52 -1.64 -12.59
CA ALA A 38 -18.08 -2.14 -13.84
C ALA A 38 -17.01 -2.42 -14.91
N GLU A 39 -15.92 -1.65 -14.90
CA GLU A 39 -14.82 -1.74 -15.86
C GLU A 39 -13.65 -2.62 -15.37
N ASN A 40 -13.75 -3.24 -14.19
CA ASN A 40 -12.66 -3.97 -13.52
C ASN A 40 -11.38 -3.13 -13.34
N LEU A 41 -11.54 -1.85 -13.07
CA LEU A 41 -10.44 -0.92 -12.83
C LEU A 41 -10.23 -0.70 -11.33
N ILE A 42 -8.97 -0.54 -10.93
CA ILE A 42 -8.59 -0.13 -9.57
C ILE A 42 -7.92 1.24 -9.65
N PRO A 43 -8.44 2.27 -8.98
CA PRO A 43 -7.77 3.56 -8.85
C PRO A 43 -6.34 3.40 -8.33
N SER A 44 -5.42 4.17 -8.91
CA SER A 44 -4.00 4.04 -8.64
C SER A 44 -3.30 5.39 -8.62
N SER A 45 -2.18 5.45 -7.90
CA SER A 45 -1.24 6.56 -8.06
C SER A 45 -0.50 6.44 -9.40
N PRO A 46 0.09 7.54 -9.90
CA PRO A 46 1.14 7.43 -10.91
C PRO A 46 2.26 6.49 -10.44
N ALA A 47 2.86 5.76 -11.37
CA ALA A 47 4.03 4.95 -11.07
C ALA A 47 5.24 5.86 -10.81
N LYS A 48 5.83 5.75 -9.63
CA LYS A 48 7.04 6.46 -9.24
C LYS A 48 7.85 5.60 -8.30
N ASP A 49 9.13 5.41 -8.60
CA ASP A 49 10.04 4.73 -7.68
C ASP A 49 10.30 5.60 -6.45
N ASP A 50 9.61 5.28 -5.35
CA ASP A 50 9.75 5.97 -4.09
C ASP A 50 10.37 5.03 -3.05
N THR A 51 11.63 5.30 -2.69
CA THR A 51 12.41 4.46 -1.78
C THR A 51 11.67 4.25 -0.46
N LEU A 52 11.54 2.99 -0.06
CA LEU A 52 10.96 2.62 1.23
C LEU A 52 11.93 3.04 2.35
N PRO A 53 11.50 3.87 3.31
CA PRO A 53 12.35 4.29 4.42
C PRO A 53 12.73 3.12 5.32
N TRP A 54 13.99 3.08 5.78
CA TRP A 54 14.40 2.13 6.79
C TRP A 54 13.95 2.58 8.18
N TYR A 55 13.39 1.65 8.96
CA TYR A 55 12.92 1.91 10.31
C TYR A 55 14.07 2.29 11.21
N ASP A 56 13.90 3.42 11.88
CA ASP A 56 14.85 3.98 12.82
C ASP A 56 14.08 4.37 14.08
N SER A 57 14.41 3.76 15.22
CA SER A 57 13.71 4.01 16.48
C SER A 57 13.98 5.40 17.05
N GLU A 58 15.06 6.05 16.62
CA GLU A 58 15.47 7.38 17.10
C GLU A 58 14.88 8.51 16.25
N ARG A 59 14.33 8.17 15.08
CA ARG A 59 13.79 9.12 14.11
C ARG A 59 12.33 8.84 13.81
N ASP A 60 11.47 9.79 14.16
CA ASP A 60 10.05 9.68 13.90
C ASP A 60 9.69 10.01 12.45
N ASP A 61 10.62 10.45 11.61
CA ASP A 61 10.39 10.88 10.23
C ASP A 61 10.81 9.85 9.16
N LYS A 62 11.29 8.66 9.57
CA LYS A 62 11.63 7.57 8.63
C LYS A 62 10.50 6.59 8.42
N HIS A 63 9.41 7.09 7.83
CA HIS A 63 8.28 6.27 7.47
C HIS A 63 7.44 6.92 6.37
N ILE A 64 6.57 6.12 5.78
CA ILE A 64 5.50 6.56 4.90
C ILE A 64 4.22 6.63 5.73
N ASP A 65 3.61 7.81 5.80
CA ASP A 65 2.25 7.98 6.30
C ASP A 65 1.23 7.59 5.23
N ILE A 66 0.36 6.65 5.56
CA ILE A 66 -0.75 6.23 4.71
C ILE A 66 -2.05 6.41 5.47
N LYS A 67 -3.01 7.12 4.88
CA LYS A 67 -4.36 7.24 5.43
C LYS A 67 -5.36 6.65 4.46
N VAL A 68 -6.26 5.80 4.95
CA VAL A 68 -7.36 5.19 4.20
C VAL A 68 -8.65 5.52 4.93
N GLY A 69 -9.34 6.57 4.48
CA GLY A 69 -10.39 7.21 5.28
C GLY A 69 -9.87 7.68 6.65
N ALA A 70 -10.47 7.18 7.73
CA ALA A 70 -10.06 7.51 9.10
C ALA A 70 -8.91 6.63 9.65
N ARG A 71 -8.42 5.66 8.86
CA ARG A 71 -7.40 4.70 9.30
C ARG A 71 -6.03 5.24 8.95
N GLU A 72 -5.14 5.34 9.92
CA GLU A 72 -3.76 5.80 9.73
C GLU A 72 -2.77 4.66 9.96
N ILE A 73 -1.85 4.49 9.01
CA ILE A 73 -0.84 3.45 9.02
C ILE A 73 0.50 4.07 8.64
N ARG A 74 1.57 3.62 9.29
CA ARG A 74 2.94 3.93 8.94
C ARG A 74 3.59 2.70 8.31
N LEU A 75 4.29 2.92 7.21
CA LEU A 75 5.03 1.90 6.48
C LEU A 75 6.52 2.24 6.46
N SER A 76 7.37 1.28 6.81
CA SER A 76 8.82 1.34 6.67
C SER A 76 9.40 -0.06 6.43
N GLU A 77 10.69 -0.16 6.15
CA GLU A 77 11.44 -1.42 6.21
C GLU A 77 11.90 -1.68 7.65
N HIS A 78 11.85 -2.93 8.12
CA HIS A 78 12.65 -3.37 9.26
C HIS A 78 13.11 -4.81 9.09
N ASN A 79 14.42 -5.07 9.21
CA ASN A 79 15.02 -6.40 9.05
C ASN A 79 14.60 -7.11 7.74
N ALA A 80 14.79 -6.44 6.60
CA ALA A 80 14.41 -6.94 5.29
C ALA A 80 12.95 -7.42 5.22
N SER A 81 12.05 -6.73 5.92
CA SER A 81 10.61 -6.98 5.91
C SER A 81 9.85 -5.66 5.92
N PHE A 82 8.63 -5.65 5.38
CA PHE A 82 7.77 -4.49 5.53
C PHE A 82 7.27 -4.37 6.97
N LEU A 83 7.45 -3.22 7.58
CA LEU A 83 6.94 -2.89 8.90
C LEU A 83 5.74 -1.98 8.77
N PHE A 84 4.57 -2.48 9.13
CA PHE A 84 3.35 -1.70 9.26
C PHE A 84 3.09 -1.40 10.73
N SER A 85 2.78 -0.15 11.05
CA SER A 85 2.45 0.23 12.42
C SER A 85 1.34 1.26 12.47
N LYS A 86 0.58 1.28 13.54
CA LYS A 86 -0.24 2.44 13.88
C LYS A 86 0.66 3.54 14.45
N ALA A 87 0.26 4.81 14.32
CA ALA A 87 1.01 5.95 14.88
C ALA A 87 1.40 5.77 16.37
N LYS A 88 0.55 5.09 17.15
CA LYS A 88 0.84 4.63 18.52
C LYS A 88 0.25 3.23 18.72
N GLY A 89 0.95 2.18 18.33
CA GLY A 89 0.42 0.84 18.52
C GLY A 89 1.29 -0.30 18.03
N ALA A 90 0.66 -1.46 17.93
CA ALA A 90 1.31 -2.69 17.49
C ALA A 90 1.97 -2.53 16.12
N LYS A 91 3.15 -3.15 16.00
CA LYS A 91 3.90 -3.30 14.76
C LYS A 91 3.61 -4.67 14.18
N ILE A 92 3.43 -4.73 12.86
CA ILE A 92 3.14 -5.96 12.13
C ILE A 92 4.15 -6.03 10.99
N SER A 93 4.86 -7.15 10.89
CA SER A 93 5.74 -7.43 9.76
C SER A 93 4.91 -8.05 8.62
N LEU A 94 4.93 -7.44 7.42
CA LEU A 94 4.21 -7.92 6.24
C LEU A 94 5.16 -8.45 5.18
N GLY A 95 5.60 -9.69 5.36
CA GLY A 95 6.40 -10.38 4.35
C GLY A 95 7.80 -9.80 4.20
N LYS A 96 8.63 -10.56 3.48
CA LYS A 96 10.05 -10.23 3.29
C LYS A 96 10.25 -9.35 2.07
N LEU A 97 11.21 -8.45 2.21
CA LEU A 97 11.79 -7.69 1.13
C LEU A 97 12.88 -8.52 0.46
N SER A 98 12.91 -8.47 -0.86
CA SER A 98 14.03 -8.93 -1.69
C SER A 98 14.80 -7.71 -2.20
N ASN A 99 16.13 -7.79 -2.16
CA ASN A 99 17.00 -6.67 -2.50
C ASN A 99 16.79 -6.19 -3.95
N GLY A 100 16.63 -4.88 -4.12
CA GLY A 100 16.45 -4.25 -5.45
C GLY A 100 15.07 -4.45 -6.07
N GLU A 101 14.18 -5.20 -5.43
CA GLU A 101 12.81 -5.33 -5.88
C GLU A 101 12.01 -4.05 -5.62
N LYS A 102 10.99 -3.88 -6.45
CA LYS A 102 10.06 -2.77 -6.41
C LYS A 102 8.67 -3.32 -6.13
N TYR A 103 7.81 -2.55 -5.47
CA TYR A 103 6.55 -3.08 -4.95
C TYR A 103 5.36 -2.17 -5.23
N VAL A 104 4.19 -2.79 -5.25
CA VAL A 104 2.89 -2.12 -5.30
C VAL A 104 2.14 -2.44 -4.02
N VAL A 105 1.56 -1.42 -3.39
CA VAL A 105 0.74 -1.58 -2.18
C VAL A 105 -0.73 -1.38 -2.55
N ARG A 106 -1.55 -2.41 -2.32
CA ARG A 106 -3.00 -2.39 -2.56
C ARG A 106 -3.75 -2.37 -1.25
N PHE A 107 -4.81 -1.56 -1.21
CA PHE A 107 -5.75 -1.47 -0.10
C PHE A 107 -7.11 -2.02 -0.52
N ASP A 108 -7.68 -2.91 0.27
CA ASP A 108 -8.99 -3.53 0.02
C ASP A 108 -9.90 -3.38 1.24
N ASP A 109 -11.17 -3.07 1.01
CA ASP A 109 -12.17 -3.22 2.07
C ASP A 109 -12.38 -4.71 2.36
N THR A 110 -12.46 -5.04 3.64
CA THR A 110 -12.75 -6.42 4.09
C THR A 110 -13.77 -6.41 5.21
N TRP A 111 -14.40 -7.55 5.47
CA TRP A 111 -15.37 -7.72 6.54
C TRP A 111 -14.82 -8.65 7.61
N ARG A 112 -14.82 -8.16 8.85
CA ARG A 112 -14.43 -8.98 9.99
C ARG A 112 -15.58 -9.91 10.41
N PRO A 113 -15.30 -10.99 11.17
CA PRO A 113 -16.35 -11.89 11.69
C PRO A 113 -17.46 -11.18 12.48
N ASN A 114 -17.15 -10.05 13.12
CA ASN A 114 -18.12 -9.23 13.85
C ASN A 114 -18.89 -8.21 12.98
N LYS A 115 -18.89 -8.39 11.65
CA LYS A 115 -19.54 -7.51 10.66
C LYS A 115 -19.05 -6.06 10.65
N LYS A 116 -17.89 -5.76 11.26
CA LYS A 116 -17.25 -4.44 11.13
C LYS A 116 -16.37 -4.40 9.88
N LYS A 117 -16.37 -3.26 9.18
CA LYS A 117 -15.44 -3.00 8.07
C LYS A 117 -13.99 -3.02 8.56
N GLY A 118 -13.20 -3.92 8.01
CA GLY A 118 -11.74 -3.93 8.11
C GLY A 118 -11.08 -3.26 6.90
N LEU A 119 -9.75 -3.30 6.89
CA LEU A 119 -8.92 -2.87 5.79
C LEU A 119 -7.86 -3.93 5.61
N ALA A 120 -7.80 -4.57 4.44
CA ALA A 120 -6.72 -5.46 4.07
C ALA A 120 -5.67 -4.69 3.27
N VAL A 121 -4.40 -5.11 3.41
CA VAL A 121 -3.26 -4.57 2.67
C VAL A 121 -2.60 -5.72 1.94
N THR A 122 -2.35 -5.58 0.64
CA THR A 122 -1.67 -6.60 -0.16
C THR A 122 -0.47 -5.97 -0.84
N ILE A 123 0.67 -6.67 -0.84
CA ILE A 123 1.91 -6.20 -1.47
C ILE A 123 2.23 -7.09 -2.66
N TYR A 124 2.40 -6.47 -3.82
CA TYR A 124 2.80 -7.13 -5.06
C TYR A 124 4.22 -6.72 -5.44
N ILE A 125 4.96 -7.61 -6.08
CA ILE A 125 6.19 -7.21 -6.77
C ILE A 125 5.79 -6.42 -8.02
N TYR A 126 6.37 -5.24 -8.20
CA TYR A 126 6.09 -4.41 -9.36
C TYR A 126 6.65 -5.03 -10.64
N ASN A 127 5.80 -5.10 -11.66
CA ASN A 127 6.16 -5.45 -13.03
C ASN A 127 5.77 -4.27 -13.93
N SER A 128 6.51 -4.00 -15.01
CA SER A 128 6.18 -2.98 -16.00
C SER A 128 4.77 -3.12 -16.61
N HIS A 129 4.17 -4.31 -16.58
CA HIS A 129 2.77 -4.51 -16.99
C HIS A 129 1.73 -3.89 -16.04
N LEU A 130 2.14 -3.45 -14.84
CA LEU A 130 1.30 -2.72 -13.88
C LEU A 130 1.32 -1.20 -14.09
N GLN A 131 1.84 -0.73 -15.23
CA GLN A 131 1.77 0.68 -15.54
C GLN A 131 0.31 1.15 -15.64
N PRO A 132 -0.06 2.25 -14.95
CA PRO A 132 -1.43 2.75 -14.97
C PRO A 132 -1.80 3.30 -16.35
N ALA A 133 -3.02 2.99 -16.78
CA ALA A 133 -3.67 3.64 -17.90
C ALA A 133 -4.42 4.88 -17.37
N GLY A 134 -3.69 5.98 -17.14
CA GLY A 134 -4.24 7.17 -16.50
C GLY A 134 -4.18 7.09 -14.97
N ASP A 135 -5.32 7.15 -14.29
CA ASP A 135 -5.44 7.12 -12.83
C ASP A 135 -5.91 5.77 -12.28
N SER A 136 -5.89 4.71 -13.10
CA SER A 136 -6.28 3.36 -12.70
C SER A 136 -5.49 2.28 -13.42
N ILE A 137 -5.53 1.05 -12.88
CA ILE A 137 -5.03 -0.17 -13.51
C ILE A 137 -6.18 -1.14 -13.73
N ASP A 138 -6.06 -2.02 -14.73
CA ASP A 138 -6.94 -3.19 -14.85
C ASP A 138 -6.62 -4.19 -13.73
N GLU A 139 -7.62 -4.64 -12.99
CA GLU A 139 -7.47 -5.62 -11.91
C GLU A 139 -6.83 -6.92 -12.39
N LYS A 140 -7.10 -7.34 -13.64
CA LYS A 140 -6.50 -8.54 -14.24
C LYS A 140 -4.99 -8.43 -14.44
N ALA A 141 -4.44 -7.22 -14.46
CA ALA A 141 -2.99 -7.04 -14.53
C ALA A 141 -2.29 -7.61 -13.29
N LEU A 142 -3.01 -7.81 -12.18
CA LEU A 142 -2.50 -8.40 -10.94
C LEU A 142 -2.50 -9.93 -10.92
N ASP A 143 -3.28 -10.60 -11.79
CA ASP A 143 -3.47 -12.06 -11.75
C ASP A 143 -2.18 -12.85 -11.96
N ASN A 144 -1.24 -12.28 -12.73
CA ASN A 144 0.05 -12.91 -13.06
C ASN A 144 1.20 -12.37 -12.20
N VAL A 145 0.92 -11.57 -11.18
CA VAL A 145 1.94 -10.92 -10.37
C VAL A 145 2.09 -11.64 -9.05
N LYS A 146 3.33 -11.97 -8.71
CA LYS A 146 3.65 -12.57 -7.40
C LYS A 146 3.27 -11.60 -6.28
N ALA A 147 2.31 -12.01 -5.46
CA ALA A 147 1.89 -11.28 -4.28
C ALA A 147 2.56 -11.86 -3.03
N ASN A 148 3.17 -11.00 -2.23
CA ASN A 148 3.40 -11.29 -0.81
C ASN A 148 2.13 -10.84 -0.08
N VAL A 149 1.16 -11.75 0.02
CA VAL A 149 -0.11 -11.45 0.68
C VAL A 149 0.10 -11.46 2.19
N ALA A 150 -0.16 -10.34 2.83
CA ALA A 150 -0.28 -10.28 4.28
C ALA A 150 -1.62 -9.61 4.61
N MET A 151 -2.68 -10.41 4.75
CA MET A 151 -3.97 -9.90 5.22
C MET A 151 -3.81 -9.35 6.62
N ILE A 152 -3.84 -8.02 6.76
CA ILE A 152 -3.99 -7.41 8.07
C ILE A 152 -5.48 -7.21 8.32
N PRO A 153 -6.12 -7.93 9.25
CA PRO A 153 -7.30 -7.38 9.89
C PRO A 153 -6.79 -6.27 10.82
N LEU A 154 -6.53 -5.06 10.30
CA LEU A 154 -6.15 -3.94 11.16
C LEU A 154 -7.30 -3.69 12.13
N ALA A 155 -7.22 -4.21 13.35
CA ALA A 155 -8.19 -3.97 14.41
C ALA A 155 -8.26 -2.48 14.72
N LEU A 156 -9.41 -1.98 15.19
CA LEU A 156 -9.50 -0.62 15.75
C LEU A 156 -8.78 -0.64 17.09
#